data_AF-A0A951X7F8-F1
#
_entry.id   AF-A0A951X7F8-F1
#
_cell.length_a   1.000
_cell.length_b   1.000
_cell.length_c   1.000
_cell.angle_alpha   90.00
_cell.angle_beta   90.00
_cell.angle_gamma   90.00
#
_symmetry.space_group_name_H-M   'P 1'
#
loop_
_entity.id
_entity.type
_entity.pdbx_description
1 polymer ?
#
loop_
_entity_poly.entity_id
_entity_poly.type
_entity_poly.pdbx_seq_one_letter_code
_entity_poly.pdbx_strand_id
1 'polypeptide(L)'
;MQTRLRQLSMSLAIAMALFIGWTAAAHATTYYVSPDGDDSNSGLAESQPWGTFSRAWQDLGPGDTLVLLDGVYYESFVAEQDGEPGNPITIRARNDGKAIIDGEYQRTPVSLGSTIVRGNHFVIEGIVARNSNDSVFQVRTQDVVLRRVSGYNANVDANTDVFTLWGKDILLEDCIAAGTGRKMILIFMSENVTVRRCFTQWERWDGKGFCAAGWPAGSGVNIYNSAHVRVENAISTGPLPDRSIAINSNHDTVYSPGIEILGSIAMGAGMNADGTVRDYGPAPNECGFEFNYDWPDQRAGFGAWGQGTIEGPVFRDLLATNNAGLGLAIDKPYGVGVVSGIVDHITLYGNGIDAPEVDGGKGSEYRINGEAVVTNSNIEGDPDQQGEGARLHTRYIDGVLTDQPLWPWPMDDRAQAELGFDITGLIEPLLQGQPPVPVPGFSVSVQPTYQVIEPGSSTAVTVTVEPYGGFDQQVEVVVSNSSPDLTINPQDTLANPGDSVVLGIQHNQTSSASSEVAYSIPIRVSGGAKEQTVTAIIYLDSETVDLGILFLPMVQDVP
;
A
#
# COMPACT_ATOMS: atom_id res chain seq x y z
N MET A 1 -62.99 -58.11 -18.08
CA MET A 1 -62.00 -57.15 -18.60
C MET A 1 -62.47 -55.74 -18.24
N GLN A 2 -62.50 -55.42 -16.94
CA GLN A 2 -63.00 -54.15 -16.39
C GLN A 2 -62.53 -54.04 -14.92
N THR A 3 -61.22 -54.14 -14.68
CA THR A 3 -60.66 -54.01 -13.31
C THR A 3 -59.14 -53.88 -13.39
N ARG A 4 -58.61 -52.76 -13.90
CA ARG A 4 -57.16 -52.44 -13.82
C ARG A 4 -56.83 -50.98 -14.17
N LEU A 5 -57.67 -50.02 -13.78
CA LEU A 5 -57.48 -48.59 -14.12
C LEU A 5 -57.79 -47.63 -12.95
N ARG A 6 -57.62 -48.08 -11.70
CA ARG A 6 -57.86 -47.24 -10.49
C ARG A 6 -56.75 -47.28 -9.43
N GLN A 7 -55.53 -47.69 -9.77
CA GLN A 7 -54.42 -47.77 -8.81
C GLN A 7 -53.13 -47.06 -9.24
N LEU A 8 -53.18 -46.13 -10.19
CA LEU A 8 -52.00 -45.37 -10.63
C LEU A 8 -52.11 -43.85 -10.53
N SER A 9 -53.19 -43.34 -9.93
CA SER A 9 -53.42 -41.89 -9.77
C SER A 9 -53.36 -41.39 -8.33
N MET A 10 -52.93 -42.22 -7.37
CA MET A 10 -52.83 -41.86 -5.95
C MET A 10 -51.43 -42.06 -5.34
N SER A 11 -50.43 -42.40 -6.16
CA SER A 11 -49.02 -42.56 -5.72
C SER A 11 -48.10 -41.44 -6.23
N LEU A 12 -48.58 -40.56 -7.11
CA LEU A 12 -47.81 -39.41 -7.60
C LEU A 12 -48.03 -38.14 -6.77
N ALA A 13 -49.10 -38.08 -5.98
CA ALA A 13 -49.39 -36.94 -5.10
C ALA A 13 -48.73 -37.02 -3.70
N ILE A 14 -48.19 -38.19 -3.32
CA ILE A 14 -47.53 -38.40 -2.02
C ILE A 14 -45.98 -38.40 -2.15
N ALA A 15 -45.45 -38.64 -3.35
CA ALA A 15 -44.01 -38.47 -3.63
C ALA A 15 -43.62 -37.01 -3.95
N MET A 16 -44.60 -36.13 -4.24
CA MET A 16 -44.37 -34.72 -4.58
C MET A 16 -44.61 -33.77 -3.38
N ALA A 17 -45.03 -34.30 -2.22
CA ALA A 17 -45.30 -33.54 -1.00
C ALA A 17 -44.27 -33.78 0.13
N LEU A 18 -43.16 -34.49 -0.17
CA LEU A 18 -42.08 -34.84 0.78
C LEU A 18 -40.70 -34.36 0.31
N PHE A 19 -40.68 -33.34 -0.54
CA PHE A 19 -39.51 -32.47 -0.79
C PHE A 19 -39.87 -31.03 -0.41
N ILE A 20 -40.52 -30.83 0.75
CA ILE A 20 -40.31 -29.59 1.50
C ILE A 20 -38.89 -29.73 2.01
N GLY A 21 -37.93 -29.31 1.19
CA GLY A 21 -36.56 -29.14 1.64
C GLY A 21 -36.64 -28.26 2.88
N TRP A 22 -36.24 -28.81 4.02
CA TRP A 22 -35.74 -27.97 5.10
C TRP A 22 -34.53 -27.24 4.52
N THR A 23 -34.77 -26.09 3.91
CA THR A 23 -33.78 -25.02 3.92
C THR A 23 -33.68 -24.65 5.39
N ALA A 24 -32.79 -25.33 6.13
CA ALA A 24 -32.33 -24.79 7.38
C ALA A 24 -31.82 -23.39 7.03
N ALA A 25 -32.52 -22.36 7.50
CA ALA A 25 -31.94 -21.03 7.47
C ALA A 25 -30.64 -21.16 8.26
N ALA A 26 -29.49 -21.09 7.57
CA ALA A 26 -28.21 -20.95 8.24
C ALA A 26 -28.34 -19.68 9.09
N HIS A 27 -28.38 -19.87 10.41
CA HIS A 27 -28.45 -18.76 11.33
C HIS A 27 -27.06 -18.14 11.36
N ALA A 28 -26.91 -16.96 10.74
CA ALA A 28 -25.73 -16.12 10.89
C ALA A 28 -25.49 -15.86 12.38
N THR A 29 -24.35 -16.35 12.89
CA THR A 29 -23.93 -16.19 14.27
C THR A 29 -22.89 -15.07 14.36
N THR A 30 -22.96 -14.26 15.42
CA THR A 30 -21.93 -13.25 15.70
C THR A 30 -21.02 -13.76 16.80
N TYR A 31 -19.73 -13.78 16.50
CA TYR A 31 -18.66 -14.13 17.42
C TYR A 31 -17.77 -12.93 17.72
N TYR A 32 -17.01 -13.01 18.80
CA TYR A 32 -16.14 -11.96 19.29
C TYR A 32 -14.75 -12.51 19.59
N VAL A 33 -13.72 -11.78 19.17
CA VAL A 33 -12.31 -12.06 19.48
C VAL A 33 -11.63 -10.80 19.99
N SER A 34 -10.71 -10.93 20.93
CA SER A 34 -9.97 -9.82 21.54
C SER A 34 -8.55 -10.25 21.87
N PRO A 35 -7.55 -9.36 21.79
CA PRO A 35 -6.19 -9.69 22.23
C PRO A 35 -6.11 -10.06 23.73
N ASP A 36 -7.05 -9.56 24.54
CA ASP A 36 -7.18 -9.87 25.97
C ASP A 36 -8.22 -10.99 26.25
N GLY A 37 -8.70 -11.67 25.19
CA GLY A 37 -9.69 -12.73 25.29
C GLY A 37 -9.14 -14.05 25.84
N ASP A 38 -10.04 -15.02 26.01
CA ASP A 38 -9.71 -16.37 26.48
C ASP A 38 -10.40 -17.41 25.58
N ASP A 39 -9.63 -18.35 25.02
CA ASP A 39 -10.14 -19.37 24.11
C ASP A 39 -11.07 -20.40 24.77
N SER A 40 -11.14 -20.41 26.11
CA SER A 40 -12.15 -21.15 26.87
C SER A 40 -13.52 -20.46 26.91
N ASN A 41 -13.60 -19.19 26.50
CA ASN A 41 -14.87 -18.46 26.40
C ASN A 41 -15.74 -18.99 25.25
N SER A 42 -17.03 -18.65 25.31
CA SER A 42 -17.98 -19.03 24.26
C SER A 42 -17.78 -18.28 22.93
N GLY A 43 -17.16 -17.09 22.96
CA GLY A 43 -17.09 -16.20 21.79
C GLY A 43 -18.42 -15.54 21.42
N LEU A 44 -19.53 -15.82 22.10
CA LEU A 44 -20.88 -15.36 21.73
C LEU A 44 -21.27 -13.99 22.34
N ALA A 45 -20.37 -13.37 23.11
CA ALA A 45 -20.61 -12.07 23.73
C ALA A 45 -19.31 -11.27 23.86
N GLU A 46 -19.38 -9.93 23.77
CA GLU A 46 -18.21 -9.04 23.92
C GLU A 46 -17.49 -9.23 25.26
N SER A 47 -18.19 -9.61 26.33
CA SER A 47 -17.59 -9.87 27.65
C SER A 47 -16.95 -11.25 27.79
N GLN A 48 -17.10 -12.11 26.77
CA GLN A 48 -16.57 -13.47 26.71
C GLN A 48 -15.98 -13.73 25.31
N PRO A 49 -15.03 -12.92 24.83
CA PRO A 49 -14.43 -13.09 23.52
C PRO A 49 -13.39 -14.21 23.53
N TRP A 50 -13.17 -14.84 22.38
CA TRP A 50 -11.99 -15.68 22.20
C TRP A 50 -10.71 -14.85 22.20
N GLY A 51 -9.59 -15.52 22.50
CA GLY A 51 -8.26 -14.91 22.52
C GLY A 51 -7.50 -15.00 21.19
N THR A 52 -7.88 -15.94 20.30
CA THR A 52 -7.14 -16.19 19.05
C THR A 52 -8.03 -16.32 17.81
N PHE A 53 -7.47 -16.01 16.63
CA PHE A 53 -8.12 -16.31 15.35
C PHE A 53 -8.22 -17.82 15.11
N SER A 54 -7.21 -18.59 15.52
CA SER A 54 -7.23 -20.06 15.39
C SER A 54 -8.42 -20.69 16.12
N ARG A 55 -8.80 -20.16 17.29
CA ARG A 55 -10.02 -20.61 17.97
C ARG A 55 -11.28 -20.23 17.17
N ALA A 56 -11.33 -19.02 16.63
CA ALA A 56 -12.49 -18.55 15.86
C ALA A 56 -12.80 -19.44 14.65
N TRP A 57 -11.77 -19.94 13.96
CA TRP A 57 -11.95 -20.83 12.80
C TRP A 57 -12.56 -22.20 13.12
N GLN A 58 -12.64 -22.60 14.38
CA GLN A 58 -13.30 -23.85 14.75
C GLN A 58 -14.83 -23.76 14.67
N ASP A 59 -15.38 -22.54 14.72
CA ASP A 59 -16.82 -22.29 14.85
C ASP A 59 -17.39 -21.36 13.77
N LEU A 60 -16.55 -20.55 13.11
CA LEU A 60 -17.00 -19.73 11.99
C LEU A 60 -17.57 -20.60 10.87
N GLY A 61 -18.54 -20.06 10.12
CA GLY A 61 -19.17 -20.69 8.96
C GLY A 61 -19.71 -19.64 7.98
N PRO A 62 -20.14 -20.05 6.77
CA PRO A 62 -20.81 -19.15 5.83
C PRO A 62 -21.95 -18.36 6.48
N GLY A 63 -21.95 -17.05 6.29
CA GLY A 63 -22.93 -16.11 6.84
C GLY A 63 -22.60 -15.58 8.24
N ASP A 64 -21.62 -16.16 8.94
CA ASP A 64 -21.24 -15.70 10.27
C ASP A 64 -20.47 -14.37 10.25
N THR A 65 -20.45 -13.71 11.40
CA THR A 65 -19.69 -12.48 11.63
C THR A 65 -18.71 -12.68 12.78
N LEU A 66 -17.42 -12.41 12.55
CA LEU A 66 -16.42 -12.23 13.59
C LEU A 66 -16.22 -10.73 13.86
N VAL A 67 -16.47 -10.32 15.10
CA VAL A 67 -16.21 -8.95 15.58
C VAL A 67 -14.89 -8.93 16.33
N LEU A 68 -13.94 -8.15 15.82
CA LEU A 68 -12.65 -7.90 16.46
C LEU A 68 -12.80 -6.74 17.44
N LEU A 69 -12.59 -6.99 18.73
CA LEU A 69 -12.55 -5.94 19.74
C LEU A 69 -11.28 -5.09 19.58
N ASP A 70 -11.27 -3.93 20.21
CA ASP A 70 -10.16 -2.98 20.13
C ASP A 70 -8.87 -3.61 20.67
N GLY A 71 -7.75 -3.34 19.99
CA GLY A 71 -6.43 -3.79 20.41
C GLY A 71 -5.53 -4.20 19.24
N VAL A 72 -4.34 -4.67 19.59
CA VAL A 72 -3.33 -5.15 18.64
C VAL A 72 -3.25 -6.67 18.70
N TYR A 73 -3.45 -7.32 17.56
CA TYR A 73 -3.38 -8.76 17.38
C TYR A 73 -2.01 -9.12 16.77
N TYR A 74 -1.15 -9.75 17.55
CA TYR A 74 0.19 -10.21 17.13
C TYR A 74 0.14 -11.63 16.54
N GLU A 75 -0.80 -11.86 15.64
CA GLU A 75 -1.01 -13.12 14.94
C GLU A 75 -1.51 -12.87 13.51
N SER A 76 -1.42 -13.89 12.66
CA SER A 76 -1.92 -13.80 11.29
C SER A 76 -3.41 -14.13 11.23
N PHE A 77 -4.19 -13.29 10.55
CA PHE A 77 -5.51 -13.68 10.09
C PHE A 77 -5.38 -14.42 8.76
N VAL A 78 -5.43 -15.76 8.82
CA VAL A 78 -5.41 -16.64 7.64
C VAL A 78 -6.79 -17.28 7.50
N ALA A 79 -7.46 -17.09 6.38
CA ALA A 79 -8.75 -17.75 6.15
C ALA A 79 -8.60 -19.28 6.06
N GLU A 80 -9.31 -20.01 6.92
CA GLU A 80 -9.30 -21.48 6.94
C GLU A 80 -10.51 -22.12 6.23
N GLN A 81 -11.46 -21.29 5.80
CA GLN A 81 -12.72 -21.71 5.17
C GLN A 81 -13.26 -20.63 4.22
N ASP A 82 -14.22 -21.02 3.39
CA ASP A 82 -14.93 -20.13 2.48
C ASP A 82 -16.28 -19.72 3.07
N GLY A 83 -16.75 -18.54 2.71
CA GLY A 83 -18.18 -18.24 2.75
C GLY A 83 -18.92 -18.89 1.58
N GLU A 84 -20.18 -18.51 1.39
CA GLU A 84 -20.99 -18.96 0.27
C GLU A 84 -21.61 -17.77 -0.48
N PRO A 85 -22.02 -17.93 -1.75
CA PRO A 85 -22.79 -16.92 -2.45
C PRO A 85 -24.02 -16.50 -1.64
N GLY A 86 -24.10 -15.20 -1.31
CA GLY A 86 -25.16 -14.63 -0.48
C GLY A 86 -24.99 -14.83 1.03
N ASN A 87 -24.06 -15.67 1.47
CA ASN A 87 -23.70 -15.89 2.88
C ASN A 87 -22.17 -15.74 3.07
N PRO A 88 -21.60 -14.54 2.85
CA PRO A 88 -20.19 -14.33 3.05
C PRO A 88 -19.83 -14.43 4.54
N ILE A 89 -18.58 -14.77 4.83
CA ILE A 89 -18.03 -14.63 6.19
C ILE A 89 -17.65 -13.16 6.37
N THR A 90 -18.17 -12.52 7.42
CA THR A 90 -17.89 -11.11 7.71
C THR A 90 -16.90 -10.99 8.85
N ILE A 91 -15.80 -10.27 8.65
CA ILE A 91 -14.82 -9.92 9.66
C ILE A 91 -14.88 -8.41 9.83
N ARG A 92 -15.16 -7.92 11.03
CA ARG A 92 -15.26 -6.46 11.24
C ARG A 92 -14.66 -6.00 12.55
N ALA A 93 -14.04 -4.83 12.54
CA ALA A 93 -13.67 -4.17 13.77
C ALA A 93 -14.94 -3.74 14.54
N ARG A 94 -14.88 -3.83 15.87
CA ARG A 94 -15.94 -3.35 16.76
C ARG A 94 -16.07 -1.83 16.70
N ASN A 95 -14.93 -1.15 16.69
CA ASN A 95 -14.79 0.28 16.45
C ASN A 95 -13.84 0.45 15.28
N ASP A 96 -14.24 1.24 14.29
CA ASP A 96 -13.53 1.40 13.02
C ASP A 96 -12.05 1.75 13.29
N GLY A 97 -11.14 0.99 12.67
CA GLY A 97 -9.68 0.98 12.79
C GLY A 97 -9.10 0.97 14.19
N LYS A 98 -9.81 0.36 15.15
CA LYS A 98 -9.27 0.05 16.49
C LYS A 98 -8.86 -1.41 16.65
N ALA A 99 -9.16 -2.27 15.69
CA ALA A 99 -8.59 -3.61 15.58
C ALA A 99 -7.40 -3.59 14.63
N ILE A 100 -6.20 -3.76 15.17
CA ILE A 100 -4.92 -3.69 14.44
C ILE A 100 -4.33 -5.09 14.37
N ILE A 101 -4.13 -5.64 13.18
CA ILE A 101 -3.42 -6.91 12.98
C ILE A 101 -1.97 -6.58 12.62
N ASP A 102 -1.04 -6.90 13.51
CA ASP A 102 0.37 -6.54 13.39
C ASP A 102 1.20 -7.78 13.07
N GLY A 103 1.88 -7.76 11.92
CA GLY A 103 2.73 -8.85 11.48
C GLY A 103 4.11 -8.85 12.15
N GLU A 104 4.48 -7.80 12.87
CA GLU A 104 5.79 -7.61 13.54
C GLU A 104 7.00 -7.78 12.59
N TYR A 105 6.78 -7.64 11.29
CA TYR A 105 7.73 -8.04 10.23
C TYR A 105 8.19 -9.51 10.35
N GLN A 106 7.41 -10.35 11.03
CA GLN A 106 7.63 -11.80 11.19
C GLN A 106 6.62 -12.64 10.43
N ARG A 107 5.45 -12.07 10.08
CA ARG A 107 4.35 -12.80 9.44
C ARG A 107 3.48 -11.92 8.54
N THR A 108 2.68 -12.56 7.71
CA THR A 108 1.64 -11.90 6.90
C THR A 108 0.43 -11.58 7.79
N PRO A 109 0.01 -10.31 7.92
CA PRO A 109 -1.13 -9.93 8.75
C PRO A 109 -2.45 -10.53 8.26
N VAL A 110 -2.80 -10.34 6.97
CA VAL A 110 -4.08 -10.78 6.40
C VAL A 110 -3.84 -11.60 5.14
N SER A 111 -4.31 -12.85 5.14
CA SER A 111 -4.14 -13.80 4.04
C SER A 111 -5.47 -14.50 3.70
N LEU A 112 -6.00 -14.21 2.51
CA LEU A 112 -7.13 -14.88 1.89
C LEU A 112 -6.65 -15.59 0.62
N GLY A 113 -6.79 -16.90 0.54
CA GLY A 113 -6.52 -17.71 -0.66
C GLY A 113 -5.05 -17.93 -0.99
N SER A 114 -4.12 -17.41 -0.18
CA SER A 114 -2.69 -17.49 -0.46
C SER A 114 -2.03 -18.69 0.24
N THR A 115 -1.93 -18.67 1.57
CA THR A 115 -1.29 -19.73 2.35
C THR A 115 -2.14 -21.01 2.37
N ILE A 116 -3.45 -20.83 2.47
CA ILE A 116 -4.47 -21.87 2.41
C ILE A 116 -5.41 -21.47 1.28
N VAL A 117 -5.79 -22.43 0.41
CA VAL A 117 -6.72 -22.18 -0.71
C VAL A 117 -8.16 -22.09 -0.19
N ARG A 118 -8.42 -21.04 0.59
CA ARG A 118 -9.66 -20.68 1.27
C ARG A 118 -9.71 -19.17 1.45
N GLY A 119 -10.89 -18.59 1.50
CA GLY A 119 -11.08 -17.14 1.57
C GLY A 119 -12.06 -16.58 0.54
N ASN A 120 -12.78 -17.44 -0.17
CA ASN A 120 -13.81 -16.99 -1.12
C ASN A 120 -15.02 -16.46 -0.34
N HIS A 121 -15.74 -15.48 -0.89
CA HIS A 121 -16.96 -14.91 -0.29
C HIS A 121 -16.71 -14.30 1.10
N PHE A 122 -15.87 -13.27 1.14
CA PHE A 122 -15.53 -12.56 2.38
C PHE A 122 -15.94 -11.09 2.35
N VAL A 123 -16.29 -10.57 3.52
CA VAL A 123 -16.40 -9.13 3.76
C VAL A 123 -15.49 -8.79 4.94
N ILE A 124 -14.51 -7.91 4.72
CA ILE A 124 -13.63 -7.39 5.78
C ILE A 124 -13.86 -5.90 5.92
N GLU A 125 -14.18 -5.46 7.14
CA GLU A 125 -14.55 -4.06 7.40
C GLU A 125 -13.80 -3.44 8.57
N GLY A 126 -13.27 -2.24 8.36
CA GLY A 126 -12.84 -1.37 9.46
C GLY A 126 -11.56 -1.81 10.17
N ILE A 127 -10.78 -2.74 9.62
CA ILE A 127 -9.53 -3.22 10.28
C ILE A 127 -8.30 -2.47 9.76
N VAL A 128 -7.28 -2.39 10.60
CA VAL A 128 -5.93 -1.97 10.22
C VAL A 128 -5.04 -3.20 10.19
N ALA A 129 -4.20 -3.33 9.18
CA ALA A 129 -3.14 -4.34 9.16
C ALA A 129 -1.80 -3.70 8.83
N ARG A 130 -0.71 -4.18 9.44
CA ARG A 130 0.60 -3.55 9.27
C ARG A 130 1.79 -4.46 9.50
N ASN A 131 2.96 -3.96 9.09
CA ASN A 131 4.28 -4.49 9.45
C ASN A 131 4.44 -5.96 9.03
N SER A 132 4.42 -6.21 7.74
CA SER A 132 4.48 -7.58 7.21
C SER A 132 5.89 -8.01 6.84
N ASN A 133 6.18 -9.31 7.00
CA ASN A 133 7.34 -9.95 6.37
C ASN A 133 7.11 -10.29 4.88
N ASP A 134 5.91 -10.06 4.38
CA ASP A 134 5.51 -10.18 2.97
C ASP A 134 4.60 -8.97 2.64
N SER A 135 3.52 -9.19 1.91
CA SER A 135 2.47 -8.22 1.61
C SER A 135 1.50 -8.12 2.79
N VAL A 136 0.92 -6.94 3.04
CA VAL A 136 0.11 -6.71 4.25
C VAL A 136 -1.25 -7.41 4.14
N PHE A 137 -1.95 -7.16 3.04
CA PHE A 137 -3.16 -7.87 2.63
C PHE A 137 -2.86 -8.72 1.39
N GLN A 138 -2.86 -10.04 1.55
CA GLN A 138 -2.83 -10.97 0.42
C GLN A 138 -4.24 -11.47 0.11
N VAL A 139 -4.85 -10.97 -0.96
CA VAL A 139 -6.16 -11.43 -1.45
C VAL A 139 -5.95 -12.20 -2.76
N ARG A 140 -5.77 -13.51 -2.64
CA ARG A 140 -5.51 -14.43 -3.75
C ARG A 140 -6.70 -15.36 -4.00
N THR A 141 -7.88 -14.77 -4.13
CA THR A 141 -9.17 -15.46 -4.04
C THR A 141 -10.25 -14.66 -4.79
N GLN A 142 -11.52 -15.01 -4.65
CA GLN A 142 -12.62 -14.39 -5.38
C GLN A 142 -13.77 -13.99 -4.46
N ASP A 143 -14.61 -13.07 -4.94
CA ASP A 143 -15.82 -12.62 -4.26
C ASP A 143 -15.51 -11.99 -2.90
N VAL A 144 -14.58 -11.03 -2.86
CA VAL A 144 -14.12 -10.38 -1.63
C VAL A 144 -14.47 -8.89 -1.64
N VAL A 145 -15.00 -8.42 -0.52
CA VAL A 145 -15.18 -7.01 -0.23
C VAL A 145 -14.26 -6.62 0.93
N LEU A 146 -13.39 -5.66 0.69
CA LEU A 146 -12.61 -4.96 1.70
C LEU A 146 -13.12 -3.52 1.78
N ARG A 147 -13.52 -3.05 2.96
CA ARG A 147 -13.93 -1.65 3.13
C ARG A 147 -13.51 -0.98 4.42
N ARG A 148 -13.20 0.31 4.36
CA ARG A 148 -12.69 1.07 5.53
C ARG A 148 -11.45 0.41 6.14
N VAL A 149 -10.58 -0.15 5.30
CA VAL A 149 -9.38 -0.86 5.74
C VAL A 149 -8.13 -0.01 5.52
N SER A 150 -7.17 -0.13 6.42
CA SER A 150 -5.86 0.50 6.27
C SER A 150 -4.75 -0.54 6.26
N GLY A 151 -3.80 -0.39 5.34
CA GLY A 151 -2.61 -1.24 5.22
C GLY A 151 -1.33 -0.42 5.32
N TYR A 152 -0.36 -0.93 6.06
CA TYR A 152 0.93 -0.25 6.26
C TYR A 152 2.13 -1.18 6.23
N ASN A 153 3.21 -0.76 5.59
CA ASN A 153 4.53 -1.40 5.68
C ASN A 153 4.56 -2.88 5.31
N ALA A 154 4.56 -3.16 4.01
CA ALA A 154 4.97 -4.45 3.46
C ALA A 154 6.50 -4.63 3.55
N ASN A 155 6.97 -5.85 3.28
CA ASN A 155 8.39 -6.15 3.23
C ASN A 155 9.12 -5.27 2.20
N VAL A 156 10.08 -4.49 2.70
CA VAL A 156 10.82 -3.51 1.91
C VAL A 156 11.78 -4.16 0.90
N ASP A 157 12.22 -5.40 1.14
CA ASP A 157 13.26 -6.08 0.36
C ASP A 157 12.70 -7.11 -0.63
N ALA A 158 11.45 -7.54 -0.48
CA ALA A 158 10.81 -8.56 -1.31
C ALA A 158 9.88 -7.96 -2.37
N ASN A 159 9.46 -8.76 -3.36
CA ASN A 159 8.43 -8.37 -4.33
C ASN A 159 7.03 -8.41 -3.69
N THR A 160 6.73 -7.43 -2.85
CA THR A 160 5.55 -7.43 -1.98
C THR A 160 4.89 -6.07 -1.94
N ASP A 161 3.61 -6.06 -1.59
CA ASP A 161 2.73 -4.91 -1.75
C ASP A 161 1.93 -4.67 -0.46
N VAL A 162 1.39 -3.47 -0.26
CA VAL A 162 0.49 -3.27 0.88
C VAL A 162 -0.82 -4.04 0.64
N PHE A 163 -1.46 -3.86 -0.52
CA PHE A 163 -2.56 -4.70 -0.97
C PHE A 163 -2.18 -5.46 -2.24
N THR A 164 -2.11 -6.79 -2.16
CA THR A 164 -2.03 -7.66 -3.34
C THR A 164 -3.41 -8.23 -3.63
N LEU A 165 -4.02 -7.79 -4.73
CA LEU A 165 -5.27 -8.31 -5.26
C LEU A 165 -4.93 -9.21 -6.45
N TRP A 166 -5.12 -10.52 -6.29
CA TRP A 166 -4.84 -11.51 -7.31
C TRP A 166 -5.97 -12.54 -7.38
N GLY A 167 -7.03 -12.17 -8.08
CA GLY A 167 -8.18 -13.04 -8.24
C GLY A 167 -9.29 -12.35 -9.00
N LYS A 168 -10.53 -12.56 -8.61
CA LYS A 168 -11.67 -11.98 -9.35
C LYS A 168 -12.82 -11.56 -8.48
N ASP A 169 -13.62 -10.63 -8.99
CA ASP A 169 -14.82 -10.15 -8.30
C ASP A 169 -14.44 -9.58 -6.91
N ILE A 170 -13.49 -8.63 -6.91
CA ILE A 170 -12.93 -8.01 -5.69
C ILE A 170 -13.31 -6.53 -5.65
N LEU A 171 -13.85 -6.08 -4.51
CA LEU A 171 -14.05 -4.66 -4.19
C LEU A 171 -13.11 -4.27 -3.05
N LEU A 172 -12.25 -3.29 -3.30
CA LEU A 172 -11.51 -2.56 -2.27
C LEU A 172 -12.02 -1.12 -2.26
N GLU A 173 -12.73 -0.73 -1.20
CA GLU A 173 -13.32 0.61 -1.10
C GLU A 173 -12.97 1.33 0.19
N ASP A 174 -12.85 2.66 0.13
CA ASP A 174 -12.59 3.50 1.30
C ASP A 174 -11.36 2.99 2.05
N CYS A 175 -10.17 3.12 1.46
CA CYS A 175 -8.96 2.49 2.00
C CYS A 175 -7.77 3.43 2.11
N ILE A 176 -6.84 3.10 3.01
CA ILE A 176 -5.52 3.74 3.11
C ILE A 176 -4.45 2.68 2.86
N ALA A 177 -3.51 2.97 1.96
CA ALA A 177 -2.33 2.15 1.73
C ALA A 177 -1.08 3.03 1.79
N ALA A 178 -0.25 2.89 2.82
CA ALA A 178 0.91 3.77 2.99
C ALA A 178 2.16 3.07 3.54
N GLY A 179 3.30 3.76 3.43
CA GLY A 179 4.58 3.32 4.00
C GLY A 179 5.40 2.48 3.00
N THR A 180 5.97 1.38 3.48
CA THR A 180 6.90 0.56 2.68
C THR A 180 6.23 -0.53 1.85
N GLY A 181 6.82 -0.85 0.70
CA GLY A 181 6.35 -1.90 -0.20
C GLY A 181 6.60 -1.53 -1.65
N ARG A 182 6.68 -2.53 -2.54
CA ARG A 182 6.88 -2.26 -3.98
C ARG A 182 5.67 -1.56 -4.58
N LYS A 183 4.46 -1.98 -4.22
CA LYS A 183 3.20 -1.36 -4.69
C LYS A 183 2.31 -1.09 -3.48
N MET A 184 1.64 0.04 -3.43
CA MET A 184 0.64 0.29 -2.38
C MET A 184 -0.60 -0.57 -2.66
N ILE A 185 -1.05 -0.63 -3.91
CA ILE A 185 -2.13 -1.51 -4.35
C ILE A 185 -1.70 -2.15 -5.67
N LEU A 186 -1.49 -3.47 -5.68
CA LEU A 186 -1.25 -4.27 -6.87
C LEU A 186 -2.52 -5.04 -7.22
N ILE A 187 -2.96 -4.91 -8.48
CA ILE A 187 -4.02 -5.72 -9.08
C ILE A 187 -3.36 -6.59 -10.14
N PHE A 188 -3.07 -7.84 -9.80
CA PHE A 188 -2.22 -8.72 -10.60
C PHE A 188 -3.03 -9.84 -11.19
N MET A 189 -2.98 -10.00 -12.52
CA MET A 189 -3.63 -11.09 -13.26
C MET A 189 -5.07 -11.34 -12.80
N SER A 190 -5.82 -10.24 -12.63
CA SER A 190 -7.14 -10.24 -12.02
C SER A 190 -8.23 -9.84 -13.01
N GLU A 191 -9.47 -10.18 -12.67
CA GLU A 191 -10.65 -9.85 -13.47
C GLU A 191 -11.76 -9.28 -12.57
N ASN A 192 -12.52 -8.29 -13.03
CA ASN A 192 -13.61 -7.68 -12.26
C ASN A 192 -13.16 -7.17 -10.88
N VAL A 193 -12.18 -6.26 -10.88
CA VAL A 193 -11.69 -5.62 -9.65
C VAL A 193 -12.09 -4.16 -9.63
N THR A 194 -12.63 -3.70 -8.51
CA THR A 194 -12.88 -2.26 -8.27
C THR A 194 -12.08 -1.79 -7.08
N VAL A 195 -11.23 -0.78 -7.30
CA VAL A 195 -10.57 -0.01 -6.25
C VAL A 195 -11.21 1.38 -6.24
N ARG A 196 -11.87 1.76 -5.15
CA ARG A 196 -12.55 3.05 -5.07
C ARG A 196 -12.27 3.82 -3.79
N ARG A 197 -12.10 5.14 -3.89
CA ARG A 197 -11.90 6.02 -2.73
C ARG A 197 -10.76 5.55 -1.84
N CYS A 198 -9.70 5.09 -2.48
CA CYS A 198 -8.48 4.66 -1.82
C CYS A 198 -7.43 5.77 -1.91
N PHE A 199 -6.79 6.04 -0.78
CA PHE A 199 -5.66 6.94 -0.67
C PHE A 199 -4.37 6.11 -0.57
N THR A 200 -3.39 6.40 -1.42
CA THR A 200 -2.08 5.77 -1.37
C THR A 200 -0.98 6.78 -1.10
N GLN A 201 -0.03 6.45 -0.22
CA GLN A 201 1.15 7.24 0.08
C GLN A 201 2.39 6.36 0.15
N TRP A 202 3.13 6.27 -0.96
CA TRP A 202 4.32 5.44 -1.03
C TRP A 202 5.53 6.12 -0.38
N GLU A 203 6.31 5.38 0.42
CA GLU A 203 7.52 5.89 1.04
C GLU A 203 8.80 5.28 0.47
N ARG A 204 8.88 3.94 0.42
CA ARG A 204 10.13 3.24 0.11
C ARG A 204 9.95 1.78 -0.28
N TRP A 205 10.84 1.31 -1.14
CA TRP A 205 11.10 -0.10 -1.42
C TRP A 205 12.58 -0.26 -1.77
N ASP A 206 13.27 -1.18 -1.10
CA ASP A 206 14.71 -1.42 -1.23
C ASP A 206 14.98 -2.60 -2.19
N GLY A 207 14.09 -3.59 -2.25
CA GLY A 207 14.16 -4.68 -3.23
C GLY A 207 15.44 -5.54 -3.18
N LYS A 208 16.14 -5.60 -2.04
CA LYS A 208 17.40 -6.36 -1.91
C LYS A 208 17.25 -7.85 -2.26
N GLY A 209 16.07 -8.42 -2.03
CA GLY A 209 15.72 -9.81 -2.32
C GLY A 209 15.08 -10.03 -3.70
N PHE A 210 14.97 -9.01 -4.56
CA PHE A 210 14.24 -9.13 -5.82
C PHE A 210 14.88 -8.37 -7.00
N CYS A 211 15.27 -9.11 -8.03
CA CYS A 211 16.01 -8.54 -9.17
C CYS A 211 15.21 -8.40 -10.47
N ALA A 212 13.95 -8.85 -10.52
CA ALA A 212 13.21 -8.92 -11.78
C ALA A 212 12.46 -7.62 -12.16
N ALA A 213 12.56 -6.55 -11.37
CA ALA A 213 11.79 -5.32 -11.57
C ALA A 213 12.59 -4.02 -11.60
N GLY A 214 13.92 -4.09 -11.58
CA GLY A 214 14.75 -2.91 -11.40
C GLY A 214 14.55 -2.19 -10.07
N TRP A 215 15.39 -1.20 -9.80
CA TRP A 215 15.29 -0.40 -8.60
C TRP A 215 15.49 1.09 -8.86
N PRO A 216 14.71 1.97 -8.22
CA PRO A 216 13.55 1.68 -7.38
C PRO A 216 12.27 1.46 -8.23
N ALA A 217 11.33 0.61 -7.78
CA ALA A 217 10.16 0.19 -8.58
C ALA A 217 8.81 0.40 -7.87
N GLY A 218 8.72 1.45 -7.05
CA GLY A 218 7.56 1.87 -6.27
C GLY A 218 6.41 2.43 -7.10
N SER A 219 5.16 2.02 -6.86
CA SER A 219 3.95 2.73 -7.38
C SER A 219 2.77 2.75 -6.41
N GLY A 220 1.77 3.58 -6.68
CA GLY A 220 0.55 3.70 -5.88
C GLY A 220 -0.42 2.57 -6.22
N VAL A 221 -1.22 2.75 -7.28
CA VAL A 221 -2.16 1.73 -7.78
C VAL A 221 -1.65 1.16 -9.09
N ASN A 222 -1.38 -0.14 -9.16
CA ASN A 222 -0.85 -0.78 -10.36
C ASN A 222 -1.75 -1.92 -10.84
N ILE A 223 -2.36 -1.71 -12.00
CA ILE A 223 -3.15 -2.69 -12.74
C ILE A 223 -2.19 -3.46 -13.64
N TYR A 224 -1.97 -4.73 -13.35
CA TYR A 224 -0.92 -5.52 -13.97
C TYR A 224 -1.51 -6.78 -14.62
N ASN A 225 -1.45 -6.85 -15.96
CA ASN A 225 -1.97 -7.95 -16.76
C ASN A 225 -3.40 -8.36 -16.40
N SER A 226 -4.27 -7.38 -16.16
CA SER A 226 -5.62 -7.57 -15.63
C SER A 226 -6.66 -7.06 -16.61
N ALA A 227 -7.91 -7.52 -16.44
CA ALA A 227 -9.05 -7.16 -17.27
C ALA A 227 -10.22 -6.68 -16.41
N HIS A 228 -11.09 -5.84 -16.97
CA HIS A 228 -12.31 -5.38 -16.29
C HIS A 228 -12.04 -4.76 -14.92
N VAL A 229 -11.08 -3.83 -14.87
CA VAL A 229 -10.65 -3.17 -13.64
C VAL A 229 -11.14 -1.73 -13.62
N ARG A 230 -11.74 -1.31 -12.50
CA ARG A 230 -12.10 0.08 -12.24
C ARG A 230 -11.28 0.65 -11.10
N VAL A 231 -10.68 1.81 -11.33
CA VAL A 231 -10.09 2.66 -10.30
C VAL A 231 -10.92 3.94 -10.25
N GLU A 232 -11.64 4.16 -9.15
CA GLU A 232 -12.62 5.24 -9.03
C GLU A 232 -12.29 6.14 -7.86
N ASN A 233 -12.15 7.44 -8.11
CA ASN A 233 -11.87 8.39 -7.05
C ASN A 233 -10.68 7.95 -6.18
N ALA A 234 -9.60 7.45 -6.77
CA ALA A 234 -8.39 7.13 -6.03
C ALA A 234 -7.48 8.36 -5.94
N ILE A 235 -6.73 8.49 -4.86
CA ILE A 235 -5.73 9.54 -4.67
C ILE A 235 -4.40 8.85 -4.43
N SER A 236 -3.40 9.15 -5.26
CA SER A 236 -2.06 8.58 -5.14
C SER A 236 -1.00 9.67 -4.93
N THR A 237 -0.18 9.48 -3.90
CA THR A 237 0.84 10.44 -3.47
C THR A 237 2.15 9.74 -3.11
N GLY A 238 3.22 10.54 -3.02
CA GLY A 238 4.53 10.15 -2.51
C GLY A 238 5.61 10.16 -3.59
N PRO A 239 6.90 10.07 -3.21
CA PRO A 239 8.05 10.07 -4.11
C PRO A 239 8.14 8.76 -4.90
N LEU A 240 7.13 8.48 -5.73
CA LEU A 240 7.01 7.25 -6.50
C LEU A 240 8.00 7.28 -7.67
N PRO A 241 8.88 6.28 -7.84
CA PRO A 241 9.82 6.25 -8.96
C PRO A 241 9.19 5.81 -10.28
N ASP A 242 8.10 5.04 -10.20
CA ASP A 242 7.28 4.61 -11.33
C ASP A 242 6.06 5.56 -11.47
N ARG A 243 5.14 5.23 -12.38
CA ARG A 243 3.81 5.85 -12.49
C ARG A 243 3.00 5.71 -11.19
N SER A 244 2.26 6.73 -10.79
CA SER A 244 1.46 6.72 -9.55
C SER A 244 0.23 5.81 -9.64
N ILE A 245 -0.54 5.93 -10.73
CA ILE A 245 -1.67 5.06 -11.07
C ILE A 245 -1.45 4.53 -12.49
N ALA A 246 -1.24 3.22 -12.62
CA ALA A 246 -0.62 2.65 -13.81
C ALA A 246 -1.30 1.38 -14.33
N ILE A 247 -1.42 1.28 -15.66
CA ILE A 247 -1.78 0.05 -16.39
C ILE A 247 -0.52 -0.57 -16.99
N ASN A 248 -0.25 -1.84 -16.69
CA ASN A 248 0.91 -2.56 -17.19
C ASN A 248 0.45 -3.84 -17.92
N SER A 249 0.78 -3.95 -19.20
CA SER A 249 0.65 -5.18 -19.99
C SER A 249 2.04 -5.65 -20.42
N ASN A 250 2.66 -6.50 -19.61
CA ASN A 250 4.11 -6.68 -19.62
C ASN A 250 4.65 -7.68 -20.67
N HIS A 251 3.76 -8.28 -21.46
CA HIS A 251 4.11 -9.26 -22.48
C HIS A 251 3.17 -9.09 -23.69
N ASP A 252 3.66 -9.36 -24.90
CA ASP A 252 2.92 -9.14 -26.15
C ASP A 252 1.65 -10.01 -26.29
N THR A 253 1.59 -11.12 -25.57
CA THR A 253 0.42 -11.99 -25.48
C THR A 253 -0.62 -11.55 -24.44
N VAL A 254 -0.35 -10.49 -23.67
CA VAL A 254 -1.31 -9.96 -22.69
C VAL A 254 -2.42 -9.22 -23.43
N TYR A 255 -3.65 -9.43 -22.98
CA TYR A 255 -4.84 -8.72 -23.43
C TYR A 255 -5.58 -8.17 -22.21
N SER A 256 -5.63 -6.85 -22.10
CA SER A 256 -6.16 -6.12 -20.95
C SER A 256 -7.32 -5.20 -21.37
N PRO A 257 -8.54 -5.74 -21.54
CA PRO A 257 -9.72 -4.96 -21.90
C PRO A 257 -10.42 -4.36 -20.68
N GLY A 258 -11.23 -3.33 -20.92
CA GLY A 258 -12.23 -2.85 -19.94
C GLY A 258 -11.61 -2.21 -18.70
N ILE A 259 -10.52 -1.47 -18.87
CA ILE A 259 -9.87 -0.73 -17.79
C ILE A 259 -10.42 0.70 -17.73
N GLU A 260 -10.92 1.12 -16.57
CA GLU A 260 -11.45 2.47 -16.36
C GLU A 260 -10.77 3.12 -15.14
N ILE A 261 -10.14 4.26 -15.34
CA ILE A 261 -9.58 5.11 -14.29
C ILE A 261 -10.38 6.41 -14.31
N LEU A 262 -11.17 6.62 -13.24
CA LEU A 262 -12.24 7.61 -13.19
C LEU A 262 -12.09 8.48 -11.95
N GLY A 263 -12.22 9.80 -12.10
CA GLY A 263 -12.33 10.73 -10.98
C GLY A 263 -11.13 10.76 -10.04
N SER A 264 -9.94 10.35 -10.50
CA SER A 264 -8.78 10.04 -9.65
C SER A 264 -7.69 11.12 -9.74
N ILE A 265 -6.83 11.18 -8.72
CA ILE A 265 -5.81 12.23 -8.53
C ILE A 265 -4.44 11.59 -8.30
N ALA A 266 -3.40 12.10 -8.95
CA ALA A 266 -2.03 11.65 -8.78
C ALA A 266 -1.08 12.84 -8.60
N MET A 267 -0.22 12.81 -7.58
CA MET A 267 0.76 13.88 -7.36
C MET A 267 2.04 13.41 -6.70
N GLY A 268 3.12 14.16 -6.94
CA GLY A 268 4.36 14.01 -6.20
C GLY A 268 5.23 12.85 -6.66
N ALA A 269 4.91 12.16 -7.76
CA ALA A 269 5.75 11.09 -8.28
C ALA A 269 7.16 11.62 -8.55
N GLY A 270 8.17 10.99 -7.97
CA GLY A 270 9.55 11.44 -8.09
C GLY A 270 9.89 12.74 -7.38
N MET A 271 9.04 13.24 -6.48
CA MET A 271 9.25 14.51 -5.77
C MET A 271 9.37 14.32 -4.26
N ASN A 272 10.30 15.04 -3.64
CA ASN A 272 10.35 15.22 -2.20
C ASN A 272 9.22 16.13 -1.72
N ALA A 273 8.92 16.07 -0.42
CA ALA A 273 7.91 16.92 0.20
C ALA A 273 8.23 18.44 0.13
N ASP A 274 9.51 18.79 -0.03
CA ASP A 274 9.97 20.18 -0.19
C ASP A 274 9.85 20.71 -1.63
N GLY A 275 9.33 19.90 -2.55
CA GLY A 275 9.18 20.24 -3.97
C GLY A 275 10.43 20.04 -4.82
N THR A 276 11.51 19.47 -4.26
CA THR A 276 12.69 19.07 -5.04
C THR A 276 12.50 17.71 -5.70
N VAL A 277 13.21 17.46 -6.79
CA VAL A 277 13.24 16.13 -7.44
C VAL A 277 13.93 15.15 -6.49
N ARG A 278 13.31 13.97 -6.31
CA ARG A 278 13.82 12.88 -5.49
C ARG A 278 15.04 12.25 -6.15
N ASP A 279 16.18 12.39 -5.49
CA ASP A 279 17.32 11.50 -5.72
C ASP A 279 17.12 10.23 -4.88
N TYR A 280 17.16 9.07 -5.54
CA TYR A 280 17.02 7.79 -4.86
C TYR A 280 18.38 7.23 -4.44
N GLY A 281 19.48 7.74 -4.96
CA GLY A 281 20.82 7.19 -4.76
C GLY A 281 21.03 5.88 -5.52
N PRO A 282 22.12 5.15 -5.24
CA PRO A 282 22.44 3.90 -5.93
C PRO A 282 21.55 2.74 -5.47
N ALA A 283 21.32 1.79 -6.37
CA ALA A 283 20.55 0.58 -6.06
C ALA A 283 21.16 -0.21 -4.89
N PRO A 284 20.37 -0.55 -3.86
CA PRO A 284 20.86 -1.30 -2.70
C PRO A 284 20.89 -2.82 -2.95
N ASN A 285 20.42 -3.30 -4.11
CA ASN A 285 20.36 -4.71 -4.46
C ASN A 285 21.62 -5.17 -5.22
N GLU A 286 22.00 -6.44 -5.04
CA GLU A 286 23.24 -7.02 -5.63
C GLU A 286 23.19 -7.13 -7.17
N CYS A 287 21.99 -7.06 -7.75
CA CYS A 287 21.78 -7.25 -9.18
C CYS A 287 22.01 -5.99 -10.02
N GLY A 288 22.21 -4.81 -9.41
CA GLY A 288 22.71 -3.62 -10.09
C GLY A 288 21.83 -3.07 -11.22
N PHE A 289 20.53 -3.40 -11.25
CA PHE A 289 19.61 -2.78 -12.21
C PHE A 289 19.04 -1.50 -11.59
N GLU A 290 19.74 -0.39 -11.84
CA GLU A 290 19.26 0.95 -11.53
C GLU A 290 18.37 1.46 -12.66
N PHE A 291 17.23 2.06 -12.31
CA PHE A 291 16.36 2.70 -13.29
C PHE A 291 17.08 3.89 -13.93
N ASN A 292 17.12 3.90 -15.25
CA ASN A 292 17.56 5.08 -15.99
C ASN A 292 16.35 5.99 -16.20
N TYR A 293 16.36 7.17 -15.57
CA TYR A 293 15.29 8.16 -15.70
C TYR A 293 15.31 8.95 -17.02
N ASP A 294 16.28 8.70 -17.89
CA ASP A 294 16.23 9.09 -19.30
C ASP A 294 15.30 8.18 -20.13
N TRP A 295 14.87 7.03 -19.57
CA TRP A 295 13.84 6.20 -20.18
C TRP A 295 12.48 6.87 -20.08
N PRO A 296 11.60 6.63 -21.06
CA PRO A 296 10.28 7.23 -21.05
C PRO A 296 9.40 6.66 -19.92
N ASP A 297 8.34 7.40 -19.61
CA ASP A 297 7.20 6.92 -18.81
C ASP A 297 7.60 6.47 -17.39
N GLN A 298 8.43 7.29 -16.74
CA GLN A 298 8.84 7.14 -15.34
C GLN A 298 8.35 8.33 -14.51
N ARG A 299 8.17 8.13 -13.19
CA ARG A 299 7.77 9.19 -12.23
C ARG A 299 6.55 9.99 -12.69
N ALA A 300 5.60 9.35 -13.37
CA ALA A 300 4.43 10.01 -13.93
C ALA A 300 3.20 9.93 -13.00
N GLY A 301 2.24 10.83 -13.19
CA GLY A 301 0.97 10.79 -12.46
C GLY A 301 0.15 9.55 -12.84
N PHE A 302 -0.32 9.52 -14.09
CA PHE A 302 -1.02 8.38 -14.67
C PHE A 302 -0.23 7.76 -15.81
N GLY A 303 -0.42 6.48 -16.07
CA GLY A 303 0.06 5.95 -17.33
C GLY A 303 -0.39 4.55 -17.71
N ALA A 304 -0.07 4.20 -18.95
CA ALA A 304 -0.26 2.87 -19.51
C ALA A 304 0.99 2.44 -20.26
N TRP A 305 1.61 1.36 -19.79
CA TRP A 305 2.76 0.73 -20.41
C TRP A 305 2.38 -0.66 -20.91
N GLY A 306 2.36 -0.86 -22.23
CA GLY A 306 1.85 -2.10 -22.82
C GLY A 306 2.66 -2.64 -23.99
N GLN A 307 3.19 -3.85 -23.85
CA GLN A 307 3.61 -4.68 -25.00
C GLN A 307 2.41 -5.39 -25.61
N GLY A 308 1.57 -5.95 -24.73
CA GLY A 308 0.28 -6.53 -25.08
C GLY A 308 -0.77 -5.47 -25.42
N THR A 309 -1.95 -5.93 -25.82
CA THR A 309 -3.07 -5.04 -26.18
C THR A 309 -3.77 -4.55 -24.92
N ILE A 310 -3.88 -3.23 -24.77
CA ILE A 310 -4.71 -2.57 -23.75
C ILE A 310 -5.89 -1.98 -24.51
N GLU A 311 -7.04 -2.66 -24.50
CA GLU A 311 -8.17 -2.31 -25.35
C GLU A 311 -9.16 -1.38 -24.66
N GLY A 312 -9.37 -0.22 -25.26
CA GLY A 312 -10.34 0.77 -24.84
C GLY A 312 -10.16 1.29 -23.41
N PRO A 313 -8.93 1.53 -22.90
CA PRO A 313 -8.79 2.08 -21.56
C PRO A 313 -9.42 3.47 -21.50
N VAL A 314 -10.10 3.76 -20.39
CA VAL A 314 -10.72 5.06 -20.13
C VAL A 314 -9.94 5.76 -19.02
N PHE A 315 -9.45 6.95 -19.33
CA PHE A 315 -8.88 7.91 -18.39
C PHE A 315 -9.81 9.11 -18.36
N ARG A 316 -10.61 9.27 -17.29
CA ARG A 316 -11.62 10.32 -17.23
C ARG A 316 -11.69 11.04 -15.89
N ASP A 317 -11.85 12.36 -15.93
CA ASP A 317 -11.91 13.21 -14.73
C ASP A 317 -10.67 13.01 -13.85
N LEU A 318 -9.49 13.16 -14.45
CA LEU A 318 -8.23 12.91 -13.76
C LEU A 318 -7.48 14.22 -13.48
N LEU A 319 -6.84 14.32 -12.32
CA LEU A 319 -5.91 15.41 -12.04
C LEU A 319 -4.51 14.84 -11.77
N ALA A 320 -3.52 15.29 -12.54
CA ALA A 320 -2.12 15.07 -12.20
C ALA A 320 -1.38 16.40 -12.02
N THR A 321 -0.60 16.50 -10.94
CA THR A 321 0.23 17.68 -10.71
C THR A 321 1.49 17.37 -9.92
N ASN A 322 2.51 18.21 -10.06
CA ASN A 322 3.75 18.15 -9.30
C ASN A 322 4.43 16.78 -9.39
N ASN A 323 4.48 16.21 -10.59
CA ASN A 323 5.23 15.00 -10.87
C ASN A 323 6.57 15.37 -11.53
N ALA A 324 7.62 14.63 -11.17
CA ALA A 324 8.94 14.79 -11.79
C ALA A 324 8.90 14.41 -13.27
N GLY A 325 8.20 13.31 -13.59
CA GLY A 325 7.84 12.93 -14.95
C GLY A 325 6.50 13.54 -15.37
N LEU A 326 5.90 12.97 -16.41
CA LEU A 326 4.68 13.50 -17.02
C LEU A 326 3.44 13.39 -16.11
N GLY A 327 2.42 14.20 -16.36
CA GLY A 327 1.11 14.02 -15.74
C GLY A 327 0.37 12.80 -16.29
N LEU A 328 0.48 12.55 -17.60
CA LEU A 328 -0.02 11.34 -18.27
C LEU A 328 1.02 10.79 -19.25
N ALA A 329 1.36 9.51 -19.13
CA ALA A 329 2.24 8.83 -20.05
C ALA A 329 1.61 7.52 -20.57
N ILE A 330 1.28 7.49 -21.85
CA ILE A 330 0.86 6.27 -22.56
C ILE A 330 2.04 5.87 -23.44
N ASP A 331 2.64 4.72 -23.17
CA ASP A 331 3.80 4.26 -23.92
C ASP A 331 3.82 2.75 -24.16
N LYS A 332 4.67 2.35 -25.10
CA LYS A 332 4.96 0.96 -25.42
C LYS A 332 6.40 0.81 -25.90
N PRO A 333 7.17 -0.14 -25.35
CA PRO A 333 8.52 -0.39 -25.83
C PRO A 333 8.51 -1.08 -27.20
N TYR A 334 7.53 -1.95 -27.42
CA TYR A 334 7.21 -2.65 -28.66
C TYR A 334 5.77 -3.18 -28.56
N GLY A 335 5.27 -3.85 -29.61
CA GLY A 335 3.96 -4.48 -29.59
C GLY A 335 2.79 -3.52 -29.81
N VAL A 336 1.62 -3.88 -29.28
CA VAL A 336 0.36 -3.21 -29.60
C VAL A 336 0.14 -1.99 -28.68
N GLY A 337 0.21 -2.19 -27.37
CA GLY A 337 -0.07 -1.15 -26.37
C GLY A 337 -1.55 -0.75 -26.37
N VAL A 338 -1.81 0.54 -26.09
CA VAL A 338 -3.16 1.08 -26.03
C VAL A 338 -3.79 1.16 -27.42
N VAL A 339 -5.00 0.61 -27.55
CA VAL A 339 -5.86 0.73 -28.75
C VAL A 339 -7.23 1.29 -28.36
N SER A 340 -7.76 2.21 -29.17
CA SER A 340 -9.07 2.87 -28.93
C SER A 340 -9.23 3.50 -27.53
N GLY A 341 -8.14 4.00 -26.95
CA GLY A 341 -8.15 4.65 -25.64
C GLY A 341 -8.90 5.97 -25.62
N ILE A 342 -9.48 6.30 -24.46
CA ILE A 342 -10.20 7.54 -24.22
C ILE A 342 -9.48 8.30 -23.10
N VAL A 343 -9.10 9.54 -23.38
CA VAL A 343 -8.61 10.50 -22.39
C VAL A 343 -9.57 11.68 -22.42
N ASP A 344 -10.37 11.84 -21.38
CA ASP A 344 -11.48 12.80 -21.40
C ASP A 344 -11.59 13.56 -20.09
N HIS A 345 -11.72 14.89 -20.13
CA HIS A 345 -11.78 15.71 -18.91
C HIS A 345 -10.56 15.47 -18.00
N ILE A 346 -9.34 15.48 -18.53
CA ILE A 346 -8.12 15.44 -17.70
C ILE A 346 -7.62 16.87 -17.43
N THR A 347 -7.14 17.13 -16.22
CA THR A 347 -6.43 18.35 -15.84
C THR A 347 -4.99 18.01 -15.54
N LEU A 348 -4.04 18.61 -16.27
CA LEU A 348 -2.60 18.40 -16.10
C LEU A 348 -1.91 19.75 -15.94
N TYR A 349 -1.19 19.96 -14.84
CA TYR A 349 -0.37 21.16 -14.64
C TYR A 349 0.80 20.91 -13.68
N GLY A 350 1.90 21.62 -13.86
CA GLY A 350 3.08 21.53 -13.01
C GLY A 350 3.73 20.15 -13.01
N ASN A 351 3.61 19.40 -14.10
CA ASN A 351 4.30 18.11 -14.27
C ASN A 351 5.54 18.27 -15.15
N GLY A 352 6.22 17.17 -15.42
CA GLY A 352 7.38 17.11 -16.29
C GLY A 352 8.55 17.94 -15.78
N ILE A 353 8.64 18.18 -14.47
CA ILE A 353 9.66 19.03 -13.83
C ILE A 353 11.07 18.58 -14.23
N ASP A 354 11.23 17.28 -14.43
CA ASP A 354 12.46 16.60 -14.81
C ASP A 354 12.21 15.52 -15.88
N ALA A 355 11.23 15.74 -16.75
CA ALA A 355 10.93 14.82 -17.84
C ALA A 355 12.08 14.76 -18.86
N PRO A 356 12.46 13.56 -19.34
CA PRO A 356 13.51 13.40 -20.32
C PRO A 356 13.06 13.85 -21.73
N GLU A 357 14.01 14.09 -22.63
CA GLU A 357 13.73 14.53 -24.01
C GLU A 357 12.80 13.58 -24.79
N VAL A 358 12.88 12.27 -24.52
CA VAL A 358 12.00 11.27 -25.14
C VAL A 358 10.52 11.47 -24.78
N ASP A 359 10.27 12.09 -23.63
CA ASP A 359 8.94 12.44 -23.13
C ASP A 359 8.55 13.90 -23.45
N GLY A 360 9.34 14.58 -24.28
CA GLY A 360 9.13 15.99 -24.68
C GLY A 360 10.00 16.98 -23.92
N GLY A 361 10.78 16.52 -22.95
CA GLY A 361 11.67 17.36 -22.13
C GLY A 361 10.94 18.09 -21.00
N LYS A 362 11.71 18.88 -20.24
CA LYS A 362 11.22 19.55 -19.03
C LYS A 362 10.05 20.49 -19.30
N GLY A 363 9.02 20.40 -18.47
CA GLY A 363 7.75 21.13 -18.61
C GLY A 363 6.71 20.44 -19.49
N SER A 364 6.98 19.22 -19.98
CA SER A 364 5.99 18.45 -20.73
C SER A 364 4.95 17.84 -19.79
N GLU A 365 3.68 17.98 -20.15
CA GLU A 365 2.57 17.47 -19.34
C GLU A 365 2.18 16.03 -19.69
N TYR A 366 2.30 15.63 -20.95
CA TYR A 366 1.87 14.32 -21.38
C TYR A 366 2.55 13.84 -22.67
N ARG A 367 2.49 12.51 -22.87
CA ARG A 367 2.90 11.85 -24.11
C ARG A 367 2.00 10.66 -24.38
N ILE A 368 1.60 10.51 -25.64
CA ILE A 368 0.79 9.38 -26.11
C ILE A 368 1.52 8.68 -27.27
N ASN A 369 2.08 7.51 -26.97
CA ASN A 369 2.57 6.54 -27.93
C ASN A 369 1.64 5.31 -27.93
N GLY A 370 0.53 5.45 -28.63
CA GLY A 370 -0.57 4.49 -28.71
C GLY A 370 -1.77 5.14 -29.40
N GLU A 371 -2.90 4.45 -29.45
CA GLU A 371 -4.13 5.01 -30.01
C GLU A 371 -5.06 5.47 -28.89
N ALA A 372 -5.00 6.76 -28.54
CA ALA A 372 -5.92 7.38 -27.61
C ALA A 372 -6.38 8.75 -28.11
N VAL A 373 -7.64 9.10 -27.82
CA VAL A 373 -8.22 10.39 -28.19
C VAL A 373 -8.35 11.26 -26.94
N VAL A 374 -7.83 12.49 -27.01
CA VAL A 374 -7.91 13.48 -25.92
C VAL A 374 -9.05 14.47 -26.20
N THR A 375 -9.99 14.61 -25.25
CA THR A 375 -11.14 15.52 -25.36
C THR A 375 -11.46 16.23 -24.05
N ASN A 376 -11.99 17.45 -24.11
CA ASN A 376 -12.48 18.22 -22.96
C ASN A 376 -11.45 18.44 -21.84
N SER A 377 -10.16 18.29 -22.15
CA SER A 377 -9.06 18.34 -21.21
C SER A 377 -8.49 19.74 -21.06
N ASN A 378 -7.92 20.04 -19.90
CA ASN A 378 -7.20 21.27 -19.61
C ASN A 378 -5.74 20.92 -19.27
N ILE A 379 -4.84 21.17 -20.22
CA ILE A 379 -3.43 20.75 -20.12
C ILE A 379 -2.55 22.00 -20.22
N GLU A 380 -1.71 22.20 -19.20
CA GLU A 380 -0.77 23.31 -19.17
C GLU A 380 0.19 23.25 -20.38
N GLY A 381 0.37 24.39 -21.04
CA GLY A 381 1.28 24.51 -22.20
C GLY A 381 0.72 23.98 -23.53
N ASP A 382 -0.43 23.30 -23.56
CA ASP A 382 -1.05 22.80 -24.79
C ASP A 382 -2.22 23.71 -25.24
N PRO A 383 -2.05 24.52 -26.30
CA PRO A 383 -3.10 25.44 -26.75
C PRO A 383 -4.35 24.75 -27.34
N ASP A 384 -4.24 23.48 -27.73
CA ASP A 384 -5.35 22.71 -28.29
C ASP A 384 -6.19 22.01 -27.19
N GLN A 385 -5.67 21.94 -25.96
CA GLN A 385 -6.29 21.28 -24.82
C GLN A 385 -6.64 22.28 -23.71
N GLN A 386 -7.63 23.13 -23.99
CA GLN A 386 -8.12 24.20 -23.10
C GLN A 386 -9.63 24.03 -22.79
N GLY A 387 -10.05 22.78 -22.58
CA GLY A 387 -11.41 22.37 -22.25
C GLY A 387 -11.78 22.56 -20.77
N GLU A 388 -12.86 21.89 -20.34
CA GLU A 388 -13.36 21.95 -18.96
C GLU A 388 -12.35 21.40 -17.95
N GLY A 389 -11.59 20.37 -18.33
CA GLY A 389 -10.73 19.63 -17.42
C GLY A 389 -11.52 18.71 -16.50
N ALA A 390 -10.88 18.22 -15.44
CA ALA A 390 -11.42 17.22 -14.53
C ALA A 390 -12.53 17.74 -13.62
N ARG A 391 -13.62 16.96 -13.49
CA ARG A 391 -14.78 17.28 -12.65
C ARG A 391 -14.70 16.52 -11.33
N LEU A 392 -13.89 17.03 -10.42
CA LEU A 392 -13.53 16.37 -9.15
C LEU A 392 -14.33 16.86 -7.95
N HIS A 393 -15.59 17.25 -8.13
CA HIS A 393 -16.48 17.66 -7.04
C HIS A 393 -17.46 16.56 -6.62
N THR A 394 -17.71 15.60 -7.51
CA THR A 394 -18.64 14.48 -7.31
C THR A 394 -17.96 13.15 -7.56
N ARG A 395 -18.49 12.09 -6.97
CA ARG A 395 -17.85 10.76 -7.01
C ARG A 395 -18.44 9.83 -8.07
N TYR A 396 -17.57 8.99 -8.61
CA TYR A 396 -17.92 7.83 -9.41
C TYR A 396 -18.35 6.68 -8.49
N ILE A 397 -19.39 5.96 -8.89
CA ILE A 397 -19.82 4.70 -8.27
C ILE A 397 -20.19 3.76 -9.42
N ASP A 398 -19.50 2.63 -9.50
CA ASP A 398 -19.73 1.56 -10.47
C ASP A 398 -19.72 2.06 -11.94
N GLY A 399 -18.74 2.89 -12.28
CA GLY A 399 -18.52 3.49 -13.60
C GLY A 399 -19.37 4.73 -13.87
N VAL A 400 -20.26 5.13 -12.95
CA VAL A 400 -21.20 6.23 -13.14
C VAL A 400 -20.82 7.43 -12.29
N LEU A 401 -20.62 8.59 -12.91
CA LEU A 401 -20.49 9.85 -12.19
C LEU A 401 -21.83 10.19 -11.54
N THR A 402 -21.85 10.31 -10.22
CA THR A 402 -23.06 10.56 -9.43
C THR A 402 -23.20 12.04 -9.07
N ASP A 403 -24.30 12.41 -8.41
CA ASP A 403 -24.48 13.71 -7.77
C ASP A 403 -23.94 13.76 -6.34
N GLN A 404 -23.38 12.65 -5.85
CA GLN A 404 -22.84 12.57 -4.49
C GLN A 404 -21.50 13.30 -4.42
N PRO A 405 -21.28 14.14 -3.39
CA PRO A 405 -20.06 14.90 -3.27
C PRO A 405 -18.85 13.97 -3.06
N LEU A 406 -17.71 14.37 -3.64
CA LEU A 406 -16.41 13.73 -3.38
C LEU A 406 -15.79 14.25 -2.07
N TRP A 407 -16.06 15.52 -1.73
CA TRP A 407 -15.51 16.22 -0.57
C TRP A 407 -16.59 16.54 0.48
N PRO A 408 -16.28 16.49 1.80
CA PRO A 408 -15.02 16.02 2.36
C PRO A 408 -14.78 14.53 2.06
N TRP A 409 -13.51 14.15 2.03
CA TRP A 409 -13.07 12.80 1.68
C TRP A 409 -13.58 11.79 2.72
N PRO A 410 -14.17 10.66 2.31
CA PRO A 410 -14.84 9.76 3.26
C PRO A 410 -13.95 9.18 4.37
N MET A 411 -12.64 9.08 4.13
CA MET A 411 -11.67 8.54 5.09
C MET A 411 -10.87 9.63 5.82
N ASP A 412 -11.32 10.90 5.85
CA ASP A 412 -10.60 11.98 6.53
C ASP A 412 -10.37 11.71 8.03
N ASP A 413 -11.41 11.30 8.77
CA ASP A 413 -11.27 11.00 10.20
C ASP A 413 -10.26 9.86 10.45
N ARG A 414 -10.25 8.86 9.55
CA ARG A 414 -9.31 7.75 9.57
C ARG A 414 -7.88 8.24 9.27
N ALA A 415 -7.72 9.05 8.23
CA ALA A 415 -6.43 9.64 7.85
C ALA A 415 -5.87 10.54 8.94
N GLN A 416 -6.71 11.38 9.56
CA GLN A 416 -6.28 12.24 10.67
C GLN A 416 -5.81 11.41 11.86
N ALA A 417 -6.48 10.30 12.16
CA ALA A 417 -6.11 9.41 13.25
C ALA A 417 -4.82 8.60 12.96
N GLU A 418 -4.62 8.16 11.71
CA GLU A 418 -3.56 7.19 11.37
C GLU A 418 -2.34 7.81 10.67
N LEU A 419 -2.54 8.87 9.90
CA LEU A 419 -1.51 9.60 9.14
C LEU A 419 -1.14 10.95 9.78
N GLY A 420 -2.06 11.54 10.56
CA GLY A 420 -1.86 12.85 11.19
C GLY A 420 -2.35 14.04 10.38
N PHE A 421 -3.09 13.79 9.30
CA PHE A 421 -3.68 14.85 8.48
C PHE A 421 -4.98 14.38 7.81
N ASP A 422 -5.86 15.32 7.49
CA ASP A 422 -7.01 15.06 6.64
C ASP A 422 -6.64 15.16 5.15
N ILE A 423 -7.22 14.30 4.33
CA ILE A 423 -6.94 14.19 2.89
C ILE A 423 -7.61 15.34 2.14
N THR A 424 -8.78 15.80 2.57
CA THR A 424 -9.46 16.95 1.95
C THR A 424 -8.57 18.20 1.95
N GLY A 425 -8.02 18.58 3.10
CA GLY A 425 -7.17 19.76 3.26
C GLY A 425 -5.87 19.68 2.46
N LEU A 426 -5.37 18.47 2.21
CA LEU A 426 -4.19 18.24 1.37
C LEU A 426 -4.50 18.41 -0.13
N ILE A 427 -5.67 17.93 -0.58
CA ILE A 427 -5.92 17.66 -2.01
C ILE A 427 -6.89 18.68 -2.64
N GLU A 428 -7.96 19.07 -1.94
CA GLU A 428 -8.97 20.00 -2.47
C GLU A 428 -8.38 21.35 -2.96
N PRO A 429 -7.36 21.95 -2.30
CA PRO A 429 -6.75 23.19 -2.79
C PRO A 429 -6.16 23.08 -4.20
N LEU A 430 -5.69 21.89 -4.60
CA LEU A 430 -5.09 21.65 -5.92
C LEU A 430 -6.12 21.74 -7.03
N LEU A 431 -7.39 21.44 -6.75
CA LEU A 431 -8.47 21.60 -7.70
C LEU A 431 -8.65 23.06 -8.16
N GLN A 432 -8.13 24.00 -7.37
CA GLN A 432 -8.16 25.44 -7.65
C GLN A 432 -6.82 25.96 -8.21
N GLY A 433 -5.89 25.06 -8.57
CA GLY A 433 -4.56 25.42 -9.05
C GLY A 433 -3.65 25.99 -7.96
N GLN A 434 -3.96 25.76 -6.68
CA GLN A 434 -3.04 26.13 -5.60
C GLN A 434 -1.79 25.23 -5.63
N PRO A 435 -0.64 25.74 -5.16
CA PRO A 435 0.56 24.93 -5.06
C PRO A 435 0.35 23.75 -4.09
N PRO A 436 1.01 22.61 -4.32
CA PRO A 436 1.03 21.49 -3.40
C PRO A 436 1.43 21.91 -1.99
N VAL A 437 0.64 21.47 -1.00
CA VAL A 437 1.06 21.52 0.40
C VAL A 437 1.94 20.29 0.67
N PRO A 438 3.10 20.44 1.33
CA PRO A 438 3.92 19.29 1.71
C PRO A 438 3.11 18.29 2.53
N VAL A 439 3.10 17.01 2.13
CA VAL A 439 2.46 15.97 2.92
C VAL A 439 3.14 15.91 4.30
N PRO A 440 2.40 16.01 5.43
CA PRO A 440 3.00 16.00 6.75
C PRO A 440 3.83 14.73 6.98
N GLY A 441 5.00 14.89 7.60
CA GLY A 441 5.84 13.77 8.03
C GLY A 441 7.06 14.23 8.81
N PHE A 442 8.04 13.34 8.96
CA PHE A 442 9.29 13.64 9.65
C PHE A 442 10.50 13.06 8.91
N SER A 443 11.67 13.63 9.16
CA SER A 443 12.96 13.04 8.79
C SER A 443 13.72 12.65 10.04
N VAL A 444 14.53 11.60 9.95
CA VAL A 444 15.32 11.10 11.07
C VAL A 444 16.80 11.24 10.75
N SER A 445 17.57 11.71 11.72
CA SER A 445 19.03 11.67 11.66
C SER A 445 19.61 11.15 12.97
N VAL A 446 20.82 10.59 12.92
CA VAL A 446 21.56 10.14 14.10
C VAL A 446 22.94 10.78 14.12
N GLN A 447 23.34 11.32 15.28
CA GLN A 447 24.62 12.00 15.46
C GLN A 447 25.29 11.65 16.80
N PRO A 448 26.62 11.39 16.81
CA PRO A 448 27.41 11.13 15.63
C PRO A 448 26.99 9.81 14.97
N THR A 449 27.22 9.68 13.66
CA THR A 449 26.91 8.46 12.90
C THR A 449 27.80 7.29 13.27
N TYR A 450 28.96 7.55 13.87
CA TYR A 450 29.83 6.52 14.44
C TYR A 450 30.43 6.96 15.78
N GLN A 451 30.75 5.96 16.62
CA GLN A 451 31.47 6.13 17.88
C GLN A 451 32.50 5.02 18.06
N VAL A 452 33.58 5.30 18.80
CA VAL A 452 34.51 4.29 19.32
C VAL A 452 34.29 4.21 20.83
N ILE A 453 34.14 3.01 21.37
CA ILE A 453 33.88 2.79 22.79
C ILE A 453 34.89 1.79 23.37
N GLU A 454 35.58 2.24 24.41
CA GLU A 454 36.56 1.43 25.14
C GLU A 454 35.87 0.40 26.04
N PRO A 455 36.51 -0.74 26.35
CA PRO A 455 35.97 -1.73 27.27
C PRO A 455 35.52 -1.14 28.60
N GLY A 456 34.29 -1.45 29.00
CA GLY A 456 33.66 -0.99 30.25
C GLY A 456 33.20 0.48 30.25
N SER A 457 33.41 1.22 29.15
CA SER A 457 33.01 2.63 29.04
C SER A 457 31.59 2.79 28.47
N SER A 458 31.07 4.02 28.53
CA SER A 458 29.82 4.43 27.89
C SER A 458 30.04 5.57 26.90
N THR A 459 29.16 5.63 25.90
CA THR A 459 29.01 6.75 24.96
C THR A 459 27.53 7.01 24.71
N ALA A 460 27.20 7.94 23.82
CA ALA A 460 25.83 8.15 23.37
C ALA A 460 25.77 8.56 21.90
N VAL A 461 24.63 8.28 21.29
CA VAL A 461 24.19 8.88 20.01
C VAL A 461 22.88 9.61 20.23
N THR A 462 22.65 10.64 19.45
CA THR A 462 21.42 11.46 19.49
C THR A 462 20.65 11.23 18.21
N VAL A 463 19.41 10.76 18.35
CA VAL A 463 18.44 10.62 17.26
C VAL A 463 17.61 11.88 17.22
N THR A 464 17.59 12.58 16.09
CA THR A 464 16.79 13.80 15.90
C THR A 464 15.65 13.49 14.95
N VAL A 465 14.42 13.86 15.35
CA VAL A 465 13.20 13.72 14.54
C VAL A 465 12.77 15.11 14.10
N GLU A 466 13.01 15.45 12.84
CA GLU A 466 12.69 16.78 12.30
C GLU A 466 11.35 16.73 11.53
N PRO A 467 10.28 17.37 12.05
CA PRO A 467 8.99 17.41 11.37
C PRO A 467 9.02 18.33 10.16
N TYR A 468 8.16 18.04 9.20
CA TYR A 468 7.84 18.93 8.09
C TYR A 468 6.35 18.83 7.73
N GLY A 469 5.85 19.77 6.94
CA GLY A 469 4.44 19.81 6.53
C GLY A 469 3.45 20.01 7.68
N GLY A 470 3.91 20.38 8.89
CA GLY A 470 3.04 20.53 10.05
C GLY A 470 2.77 19.25 10.84
N PHE A 471 3.56 18.19 10.63
CA PHE A 471 3.45 16.95 11.39
C PHE A 471 3.67 17.14 12.90
N ASP A 472 2.72 16.69 13.70
CA ASP A 472 2.69 16.90 15.16
C ASP A 472 2.40 15.62 15.98
N GLN A 473 2.18 14.47 15.34
CA GLN A 473 1.95 13.20 16.02
C GLN A 473 3.23 12.66 16.67
N GLN A 474 3.09 12.02 17.84
CA GLN A 474 4.21 11.31 18.47
C GLN A 474 4.74 10.19 17.58
N VAL A 475 6.05 9.99 17.64
CA VAL A 475 6.76 8.89 16.97
C VAL A 475 7.32 7.94 18.00
N GLU A 476 7.36 6.66 17.64
CA GLU A 476 8.03 5.62 18.40
C GLU A 476 9.45 5.43 17.86
N VAL A 477 10.44 5.53 18.73
CA VAL A 477 11.85 5.26 18.45
C VAL A 477 12.21 3.90 19.05
N VAL A 478 12.44 2.92 18.19
CA VAL A 478 12.75 1.53 18.54
C VAL A 478 14.18 1.21 18.11
N VAL A 479 14.97 0.72 19.05
CA VAL A 479 16.34 0.26 18.81
C VAL A 479 16.35 -1.26 18.87
N SER A 480 16.82 -1.91 17.82
CA SER A 480 17.08 -3.36 17.87
C SER A 480 18.54 -3.60 18.22
N ASN A 481 18.80 -4.17 19.40
CA ASN A 481 20.14 -4.60 19.81
C ASN A 481 20.40 -6.05 19.38
N SER A 482 21.29 -6.26 18.41
CA SER A 482 21.73 -7.59 18.00
C SER A 482 22.98 -8.08 18.75
N SER A 483 23.60 -7.25 19.59
CA SER A 483 24.89 -7.54 20.21
C SER A 483 24.78 -7.89 21.70
N PRO A 484 25.37 -9.00 22.16
CA PRO A 484 25.51 -9.27 23.59
C PRO A 484 26.53 -8.34 24.27
N ASP A 485 27.41 -7.69 23.51
CA ASP A 485 28.50 -6.86 24.03
C ASP A 485 28.09 -5.41 24.30
N LEU A 486 26.92 -5.00 23.84
CA LEU A 486 26.38 -3.65 24.04
C LEU A 486 25.10 -3.68 24.86
N THR A 487 24.95 -2.71 25.76
CA THR A 487 23.66 -2.35 26.35
C THR A 487 23.28 -0.96 25.86
N ILE A 488 22.11 -0.81 25.25
CA ILE A 488 21.61 0.49 24.74
C ILE A 488 20.37 0.88 25.54
N ASN A 489 20.28 2.12 25.99
CA ASN A 489 19.11 2.62 26.72
C ASN A 489 18.78 4.07 26.29
N PRO A 490 17.49 4.39 26.07
CA PRO A 490 16.34 3.49 26.05
C PRO A 490 16.33 2.57 24.81
N GLN A 491 15.61 1.44 24.88
CA GLN A 491 15.33 0.57 23.71
C GLN A 491 14.13 1.09 22.92
N ASP A 492 13.07 1.48 23.64
CA ASP A 492 11.83 2.00 23.06
C ASP A 492 11.50 3.34 23.73
N THR A 493 11.15 4.35 22.94
CA THR A 493 10.80 5.68 23.46
C THR A 493 9.82 6.39 22.55
N LEU A 494 8.81 7.02 23.16
CA LEU A 494 7.95 7.98 22.45
C LEU A 494 8.63 9.36 22.44
N ALA A 495 8.69 9.98 21.27
CA ALA A 495 9.21 11.33 21.08
C ALA A 495 8.17 12.21 20.38
N ASN A 496 8.10 13.49 20.73
CA ASN A 496 7.32 14.43 19.92
C ASN A 496 8.19 14.89 18.73
N PRO A 497 7.58 15.25 17.60
CA PRO A 497 8.35 15.79 16.48
C PRO A 497 9.07 17.09 16.90
N GLY A 498 10.35 17.19 16.54
CA GLY A 498 11.27 18.26 16.95
C GLY A 498 12.09 17.92 18.19
N ASP A 499 11.74 16.84 18.92
CA ASP A 499 12.54 16.34 20.02
C ASP A 499 13.78 15.57 19.52
N SER A 500 14.74 15.42 20.43
CA SER A 500 15.88 14.52 20.24
C SER A 500 15.89 13.43 21.31
N VAL A 501 16.12 12.19 20.90
CA VAL A 501 16.25 11.03 21.79
C VAL A 501 17.74 10.69 21.92
N VAL A 502 18.26 10.76 23.14
CA VAL A 502 19.64 10.37 23.44
C VAL A 502 19.66 8.88 23.81
N LEU A 503 20.33 8.09 22.99
CA LEU A 503 20.57 6.67 23.22
C LEU A 503 21.93 6.50 23.90
N GLY A 504 21.93 6.17 25.18
CA GLY A 504 23.12 5.80 25.93
C GLY A 504 23.56 4.39 25.56
N ILE A 505 24.85 4.21 25.27
CA ILE A 505 25.45 2.95 24.81
C ILE A 505 26.57 2.57 25.77
N GLN A 506 26.49 1.37 26.35
CA GLN A 506 27.47 0.84 27.30
C GLN A 506 28.14 -0.40 26.73
N HIS A 507 29.47 -0.46 26.78
CA HIS A 507 30.23 -1.66 26.48
C HIS A 507 30.22 -2.60 27.68
N ASN A 508 29.70 -3.81 27.50
CA ASN A 508 29.47 -4.78 28.58
C ASN A 508 30.74 -5.53 29.00
N GLN A 509 31.70 -5.71 28.08
CA GLN A 509 32.97 -6.37 28.42
C GLN A 509 33.95 -5.37 29.05
N THR A 510 34.79 -5.85 29.96
CA THR A 510 35.84 -5.05 30.63
C THR A 510 37.25 -5.33 30.10
N SER A 511 37.37 -6.10 29.02
CA SER A 511 38.63 -6.45 28.36
C SER A 511 38.45 -6.56 26.84
N SER A 512 39.51 -6.33 26.07
CA SER A 512 39.59 -6.24 24.59
C SER A 512 39.30 -7.53 23.81
N ALA A 513 38.62 -8.51 24.41
CA ALA A 513 38.45 -9.86 23.84
C ALA A 513 37.24 -10.00 22.89
N SER A 514 36.72 -8.89 22.33
CA SER A 514 35.58 -8.95 21.40
C SER A 514 35.97 -9.66 20.09
N SER A 515 35.10 -10.55 19.60
CA SER A 515 35.25 -11.18 18.28
C SER A 515 34.77 -10.29 17.12
N GLU A 516 34.04 -9.22 17.41
CA GLU A 516 33.44 -8.31 16.43
C GLU A 516 33.83 -6.86 16.74
N VAL A 517 34.45 -6.20 15.77
CA VAL A 517 35.11 -4.89 15.96
C VAL A 517 34.15 -3.72 15.73
N ALA A 518 33.05 -3.94 15.01
CA ALA A 518 32.08 -2.90 14.66
C ALA A 518 30.65 -3.45 14.67
N TYR A 519 29.74 -2.73 15.32
CA TYR A 519 28.33 -3.04 15.41
C TYR A 519 27.50 -1.99 14.69
N SER A 520 26.64 -2.42 13.77
CA SER A 520 25.60 -1.56 13.20
C SER A 520 24.36 -1.64 14.08
N ILE A 521 23.92 -0.50 14.60
CA ILE A 521 22.71 -0.36 15.42
C ILE A 521 21.63 0.27 14.54
N PRO A 522 20.66 -0.51 14.03
CA PRO A 522 19.51 0.06 13.35
C PRO A 522 18.55 0.66 14.38
N ILE A 523 18.16 1.90 14.11
CA ILE A 523 17.23 2.69 14.91
C ILE A 523 16.04 2.99 14.01
N ARG A 524 14.90 2.39 14.33
CA ARG A 524 13.64 2.57 13.62
C ARG A 524 12.85 3.67 14.30
N VAL A 525 12.30 4.58 13.51
CA VAL A 525 11.37 5.61 13.98
C VAL A 525 10.09 5.52 13.17
N SER A 526 8.96 5.35 13.84
CA SER A 526 7.66 5.16 13.20
C SER A 526 6.59 6.08 13.78
N GLY A 527 5.70 6.59 12.93
CA GLY A 527 4.57 7.44 13.35
C GLY A 527 3.83 8.02 12.14
N GLY A 528 2.53 8.28 12.25
CA GLY A 528 1.73 8.81 11.13
C GLY A 528 1.84 8.00 9.84
N ALA A 529 1.87 6.66 9.95
CA ALA A 529 2.12 5.70 8.86
C ALA A 529 3.44 5.85 8.09
N LYS A 530 4.38 6.63 8.64
CA LYS A 530 5.73 6.76 8.12
C LYS A 530 6.70 5.93 8.94
N GLU A 531 7.70 5.34 8.29
CA GLU A 531 8.78 4.63 8.97
C GLU A 531 10.14 4.91 8.34
N GLN A 532 11.08 5.36 9.17
CA GLN A 532 12.48 5.54 8.76
C GLN A 532 13.41 4.74 9.65
N THR A 533 14.46 4.18 9.05
CA THR A 533 15.55 3.55 9.78
C THR A 533 16.83 4.30 9.52
N VAL A 534 17.51 4.71 10.60
CA VAL A 534 18.87 5.24 10.56
C VAL A 534 19.80 4.28 11.30
N THR A 535 21.07 4.28 10.95
CA THR A 535 22.05 3.36 11.55
C THR A 535 23.16 4.16 12.24
N ALA A 536 23.47 3.79 13.48
CA ALA A 536 24.67 4.21 14.17
C ALA A 536 25.71 3.07 14.15
N ILE A 537 26.98 3.40 13.91
CA ILE A 537 28.08 2.41 13.90
C ILE A 537 28.92 2.54 15.17
N ILE A 538 29.03 1.47 15.95
CA ILE A 538 29.81 1.44 17.19
C ILE A 538 31.01 0.53 17.01
N TYR A 539 32.21 1.10 17.09
CA TYR A 539 33.46 0.35 17.10
C TYR A 539 33.86 0.03 18.54
N LEU A 540 34.13 -1.24 18.83
CA LEU A 540 34.67 -1.62 20.13
C LEU A 540 36.19 -1.62 20.06
N ASP A 541 36.84 -0.96 21.03
CA ASP A 541 38.30 -0.88 21.18
C ASP A 541 39.03 -0.08 20.08
N SER A 542 39.84 0.90 20.50
CA SER A 542 40.59 1.76 19.59
C SER A 542 41.85 1.12 19.00
N GLU A 543 42.36 0.00 19.53
CA GLU A 543 43.62 -0.60 19.07
C GLU A 543 43.51 -1.37 17.73
N THR A 544 42.29 -1.66 17.24
CA THR A 544 42.07 -2.44 16.00
C THR A 544 41.56 -1.64 14.80
N VAL A 545 41.17 -0.37 14.97
CA VAL A 545 40.60 0.44 13.89
C VAL A 545 41.63 1.46 13.40
N ASP A 546 42.40 1.11 12.35
CA ASP A 546 43.18 2.09 11.59
C ASP A 546 42.21 2.99 10.79
N LEU A 547 41.75 4.06 11.45
CA LEU A 547 40.78 5.03 10.91
C LEU A 547 41.26 5.70 9.61
N GLY A 548 42.53 5.54 9.21
CA GLY A 548 43.09 6.08 7.97
C GLY A 548 42.55 5.47 6.67
N ILE A 549 41.85 4.34 6.71
CA ILE A 549 41.32 3.64 5.52
C ILE A 549 39.83 3.98 5.26
N LEU A 550 39.10 4.51 6.24
CA LEU A 550 37.68 4.88 6.10
C LEU A 550 37.46 6.33 5.60
N PHE A 551 38.50 7.17 5.54
CA PHE A 551 38.47 8.51 4.94
C PHE A 551 39.00 8.50 3.49
N LEU A 552 38.41 7.69 2.62
CA LEU A 552 38.38 8.06 1.20
C LEU A 552 37.04 8.73 0.95
N PRO A 553 36.98 10.03 0.60
CA PRO A 553 35.77 10.54 -0.01
C PRO A 553 35.56 9.68 -1.28
N MET A 554 34.34 9.18 -1.49
CA MET A 554 33.93 8.68 -2.81
C MET A 554 33.84 9.86 -3.78
N VAL A 555 34.99 10.47 -4.08
CA VAL A 555 35.22 11.42 -5.15
C VAL A 555 36.33 10.83 -6.00
N GLN A 556 35.91 10.14 -7.06
CA GLN A 556 36.66 9.92 -8.29
C GLN A 556 35.59 9.87 -9.38
N ASP A 557 35.20 10.98 -10.02
CA ASP A 557 35.96 11.70 -11.05
C ASP A 557 37.23 10.99 -11.53
N VAL A 558 37.07 10.20 -12.60
CA VAL A 558 38.12 9.85 -13.57
C VAL A 558 37.42 9.78 -14.96
N PRO A 559 38.04 10.30 -16.04
CA PRO A 559 37.39 11.10 -17.09
C PRO A 559 36.65 10.35 -18.20
#